data_AF-A0A820LLS1-F1
#
_entry.id   AF-A0A820LLS1-F1
#
_cell.length_a   1.000
_cell.length_b   1.000
_cell.length_c   1.000
_cell.angle_alpha   90.00
_cell.angle_beta   90.00
_cell.angle_gamma   90.00
#
_symmetry.space_group_name_H-M   'P 1'
#
loop_
_entity.id
_entity.type
_entity.pdbx_description
1 polymer ?
#
loop_
_entity_poly.entity_id
_entity_poly.type
_entity_poly.pdbx_seq_one_letter_code
_entity_poly.pdbx_strand_id
1 'polypeptide(L)'
;MEQLVLKYGEGIYDTTNKWLSIWSSQAPHEQRQHRYAYVYLGLVIGTWIISLIRADYFFYLILRGASALHNRMFKGVLYTSLRFYESNPVGRVLNRFSKDQQAIDELLPLTFYDTIQSLIMVLGSIVIIGMANPWVLLILVPIIPIFFWLRRYYLRTSRSLKRLESVTRSPIYALFSSS
;
A
#
# COMPACT_ATOMS: atom_id res chain seq x y z
N MET A 1 16.97 -18.42 18.80
CA MET A 1 17.24 -17.00 18.47
C MET A 1 16.50 -16.54 17.22
N GLU A 2 16.31 -17.37 16.18
CA GLU A 2 15.41 -17.06 15.04
C GLU A 2 13.95 -16.76 15.46
N GLN A 3 13.43 -17.42 16.50
CA GLN A 3 12.06 -17.16 16.98
C GLN A 3 11.88 -15.82 17.73
N LEU A 4 12.98 -15.13 18.08
CA LEU A 4 12.93 -13.76 18.62
C LEU A 4 12.90 -12.72 17.49
N VAL A 5 13.39 -13.08 16.31
CA VAL A 5 13.39 -12.24 15.11
C VAL A 5 11.96 -12.17 14.55
N LEU A 6 11.23 -13.28 14.50
CA LEU A 6 9.81 -13.28 14.12
C LEU A 6 8.85 -12.60 15.12
N LYS A 7 9.32 -12.06 16.26
CA LYS A 7 8.48 -11.68 17.41
C LYS A 7 8.03 -10.22 17.45
N TYR A 8 8.56 -9.34 16.58
CA TYR A 8 8.44 -7.88 16.71
C TYR A 8 8.05 -7.15 15.41
N GLY A 9 7.65 -7.86 14.35
CA GLY A 9 7.61 -7.29 13.00
C GLY A 9 6.24 -6.90 12.49
N GLU A 10 5.19 -7.59 12.91
CA GLU A 10 3.89 -7.46 12.26
C GLU A 10 2.77 -7.36 13.29
N GLY A 11 2.17 -6.16 13.40
CA GLY A 11 1.03 -5.93 14.28
C GLY A 11 -0.09 -6.98 14.13
N ILE A 12 -0.71 -7.34 15.25
CA ILE A 12 -1.89 -8.21 15.44
C ILE A 12 -1.72 -9.67 14.93
N TYR A 13 -1.25 -9.88 13.70
CA TYR A 13 -0.96 -11.20 13.14
C TYR A 13 0.22 -11.89 13.86
N ASP A 14 1.25 -11.16 14.28
CA ASP A 14 2.32 -11.74 15.13
C ASP A 14 1.77 -12.21 16.46
N THR A 15 0.74 -11.58 17.03
CA THR A 15 0.23 -11.95 18.35
C THR A 15 -0.39 -13.35 18.31
N THR A 16 -1.18 -13.65 17.27
CA THR A 16 -1.77 -14.97 17.05
C THR A 16 -0.69 -16.02 16.75
N ASN A 17 0.29 -15.70 15.89
CA ASN A 17 1.40 -16.60 15.56
C ASN A 17 2.34 -16.85 16.76
N LYS A 18 2.61 -15.82 17.56
CA LYS A 18 3.41 -15.91 18.79
C LYS A 18 2.70 -16.76 19.83
N TRP A 19 1.38 -16.61 19.98
CA TRP A 19 0.60 -17.49 20.86
C TRP A 19 0.67 -18.94 20.39
N LEU A 20 0.56 -19.19 19.08
CA LEU A 20 0.70 -20.53 18.51
C LEU A 20 2.11 -21.11 18.74
N SER A 21 3.16 -20.29 18.63
CA SER A 21 4.54 -20.68 18.95
C SER A 21 4.72 -21.03 20.44
N ILE A 22 4.11 -20.26 21.35
CA ILE A 22 4.13 -20.57 22.79
C ILE A 22 3.39 -21.88 23.05
N TRP A 23 2.22 -22.07 22.42
CA TRP A 23 1.42 -23.30 22.56
C TRP A 23 2.19 -24.53 22.04
N SER A 24 2.82 -24.45 20.87
CA SER A 24 3.57 -25.56 20.29
C SER A 24 4.86 -25.92 21.05
N SER A 25 5.39 -25.00 21.86
CA SER A 25 6.55 -25.24 22.72
C SER A 25 6.25 -25.96 24.05
N GLN A 26 4.97 -26.13 24.41
CA GLN A 26 4.59 -26.79 25.67
C GLN A 26 4.73 -28.33 25.60
N ALA A 27 4.77 -28.99 26.77
CA ALA A 27 4.81 -30.44 26.83
C ALA A 27 3.54 -31.08 26.21
N PRO A 28 3.62 -32.29 25.59
CA PRO A 28 2.51 -32.89 24.84
C PRO A 28 1.21 -33.07 25.64
N HIS A 29 1.31 -33.23 26.96
CA HIS A 29 0.15 -33.36 27.85
C HIS A 29 -0.55 -32.02 28.11
N GLU A 30 0.21 -30.91 28.22
CA GLU A 30 -0.36 -29.57 28.37
C GLU A 30 -0.96 -29.04 27.06
N GLN A 31 -0.37 -29.43 25.92
CA GLN A 31 -0.89 -29.04 24.59
C GLN A 31 -2.33 -29.50 24.35
N ARG A 32 -2.74 -30.65 24.93
CA ARG A 32 -4.08 -31.22 24.81
C ARG A 32 -5.14 -30.48 25.65
N GLN A 33 -4.74 -29.55 26.50
CA GLN A 33 -5.68 -28.82 27.34
C GLN A 33 -6.50 -27.82 26.51
N HIS A 34 -7.84 -27.93 26.59
CA HIS A 34 -8.78 -27.10 25.82
C HIS A 34 -8.61 -25.59 26.04
N ARG A 35 -8.02 -25.17 27.18
CA ARG A 35 -7.74 -23.77 27.50
C ARG A 35 -6.90 -23.07 26.42
N TYR A 36 -5.84 -23.71 25.93
CA TYR A 36 -4.97 -23.11 24.90
C TYR A 36 -5.70 -22.94 23.57
N ALA A 37 -6.56 -23.90 23.21
CA ALA A 37 -7.39 -23.85 22.02
C ALA A 37 -8.44 -22.71 22.09
N TYR A 38 -9.11 -22.52 23.23
CA TYR A 38 -10.07 -21.42 23.40
C TYR A 38 -9.41 -20.03 23.32
N VAL A 39 -8.23 -19.87 23.94
CA VAL A 39 -7.49 -18.59 23.83
C VAL A 39 -7.06 -18.33 22.39
N TYR A 40 -6.56 -19.35 21.69
CA TYR A 40 -6.19 -19.23 20.29
C TYR A 40 -7.39 -18.87 19.41
N LEU A 41 -8.53 -19.52 19.61
CA LEU A 41 -9.77 -19.24 18.89
C LEU A 41 -10.27 -17.81 19.13
N GLY A 42 -10.20 -17.32 20.37
CA GLY A 42 -10.51 -15.93 20.72
C GLY A 42 -9.57 -14.93 20.01
N LEU A 43 -8.27 -15.22 19.96
CA LEU A 43 -7.29 -14.39 19.24
C LEU A 43 -7.56 -14.36 17.73
N VAL A 44 -7.88 -15.50 17.12
CA VAL A 44 -8.20 -15.58 15.68
C VAL A 44 -9.44 -14.75 15.35
N ILE A 45 -10.51 -14.90 16.14
CA ILE A 45 -11.74 -14.13 15.94
C ILE A 45 -11.47 -12.63 16.14
N GLY A 46 -10.72 -12.26 17.19
CA GLY A 46 -10.34 -10.87 17.44
C GLY A 46 -9.56 -10.26 16.27
N THR A 47 -8.55 -10.97 15.76
CA THR A 47 -7.77 -10.54 14.59
C THR A 47 -8.66 -10.39 13.36
N TRP A 48 -9.60 -11.32 13.13
CA TRP A 48 -10.53 -11.24 12.00
C TRP A 48 -11.43 -10.00 12.08
N ILE A 49 -12.02 -9.73 13.24
CA ILE A 49 -12.86 -8.53 13.47
C ILE A 49 -12.06 -7.25 13.24
N ILE A 50 -10.85 -7.15 13.80
CA ILE A 50 -10.02 -5.96 13.62
C ILE A 50 -9.63 -5.77 12.14
N SER A 51 -9.33 -6.86 11.43
CA SER A 51 -9.03 -6.80 10.00
C SER A 51 -10.22 -6.31 9.16
N LEU A 52 -11.44 -6.70 9.51
CA LEU A 52 -12.66 -6.19 8.86
C LEU A 52 -12.85 -4.69 9.13
N ILE A 53 -12.75 -4.25 10.39
CA ILE A 53 -12.86 -2.82 10.76
C ILE A 53 -11.81 -1.99 10.03
N ARG A 54 -10.57 -2.50 9.95
CA ARG A 54 -9.47 -1.84 9.24
C ARG A 54 -9.76 -1.72 7.74
N ALA A 55 -10.28 -2.78 7.11
CA ALA A 55 -10.62 -2.77 5.70
C ALA A 55 -11.74 -1.77 5.40
N ASP A 56 -12.80 -1.76 6.22
CA ASP A 56 -13.92 -0.82 6.10
C ASP A 56 -13.45 0.64 6.27
N TYR A 57 -12.67 0.92 7.32
CA TYR A 57 -12.12 2.24 7.57
C TYR A 57 -11.21 2.73 6.42
N PHE A 58 -10.36 1.84 5.90
CA PHE A 58 -9.50 2.15 4.76
C PHE A 58 -10.30 2.49 3.50
N PHE A 59 -11.33 1.69 3.20
CA PHE A 59 -12.22 1.94 2.08
C PHE A 59 -12.97 3.28 2.24
N TYR A 60 -13.47 3.57 3.44
CA TYR A 60 -14.12 4.83 3.77
C TYR A 60 -13.19 6.04 3.53
N LEU A 61 -11.93 5.97 3.98
CA LEU A 61 -10.96 7.05 3.79
C LEU A 61 -10.69 7.34 2.31
N ILE A 62 -10.54 6.28 1.51
CA ILE A 62 -10.27 6.39 0.08
C ILE A 62 -11.47 6.98 -0.64
N LEU A 63 -12.67 6.44 -0.42
CA LEU A 63 -13.89 6.96 -1.04
C LEU A 63 -14.10 8.43 -0.70
N ARG A 64 -13.88 8.80 0.56
CA ARG A 64 -13.97 10.19 1.00
C ARG A 64 -12.93 11.07 0.31
N GLY A 65 -11.69 10.59 0.16
CA GLY A 65 -10.61 11.30 -0.53
C GLY A 65 -10.91 11.52 -2.01
N ALA A 66 -11.31 10.45 -2.71
CA ALA A 66 -11.71 10.46 -4.10
C ALA A 66 -12.90 11.40 -4.36
N SER A 67 -13.96 11.28 -3.56
CA SER A 67 -15.14 12.14 -3.65
C SER A 67 -14.80 13.60 -3.38
N ALA A 68 -13.95 13.88 -2.38
CA ALA A 68 -13.52 15.23 -2.09
C ALA A 68 -12.70 15.83 -3.25
N LEU A 69 -11.87 15.04 -3.91
CA LEU A 69 -11.11 15.50 -5.07
C LEU A 69 -12.02 15.78 -6.27
N HIS A 70 -12.94 14.86 -6.58
CA HIS A 70 -13.94 15.07 -7.63
C HIS A 70 -14.75 16.34 -7.39
N ASN A 71 -15.24 16.54 -6.16
CA ASN A 71 -16.01 17.73 -5.79
C ASN A 71 -15.18 19.03 -5.90
N ARG A 72 -13.89 18.99 -5.56
CA ARG A 72 -12.98 20.14 -5.74
C ARG A 72 -12.74 20.44 -7.21
N MET A 73 -12.55 19.41 -8.04
CA MET A 73 -12.43 19.58 -9.49
C MET A 73 -13.71 20.16 -10.09
N PHE A 74 -14.87 19.61 -9.73
CA PHE A 74 -16.19 20.08 -10.18
C PHE A 74 -16.41 21.54 -9.82
N LYS A 75 -16.17 21.90 -8.55
CA LYS A 75 -16.24 23.28 -8.09
C LYS A 75 -15.27 24.19 -8.86
N GLY A 76 -14.03 23.74 -9.07
CA GLY A 76 -13.03 24.48 -9.83
C GLY A 76 -13.48 24.81 -11.26
N VAL A 77 -14.14 23.87 -11.94
CA VAL A 77 -14.70 24.09 -13.28
C VAL A 77 -15.88 25.07 -13.22
N LEU A 78 -16.83 24.90 -12.29
CA LEU A 78 -17.99 25.79 -12.19
C LEU A 78 -17.63 27.26 -11.94
N TYR A 79 -16.59 27.52 -11.15
CA TYR A 79 -16.22 28.89 -10.73
C TYR A 79 -15.01 29.47 -11.48
N THR A 80 -14.55 28.84 -12.56
CA THR A 80 -13.43 29.36 -13.37
C THR A 80 -13.88 30.46 -14.35
N SER A 81 -12.94 31.30 -14.78
CA SER A 81 -13.20 32.37 -15.77
C SER A 81 -13.45 31.80 -17.17
N LEU A 82 -14.17 32.55 -18.03
CA LEU A 82 -14.41 32.16 -19.43
C LEU A 82 -13.11 31.90 -20.21
N ARG A 83 -12.06 32.68 -19.94
CA ARG A 83 -10.73 32.52 -20.55
C ARG A 83 -10.14 31.12 -20.38
N PHE A 84 -10.47 30.43 -19.28
CA PHE A 84 -10.05 29.05 -19.06
C PHE A 84 -10.66 28.10 -20.11
N TYR A 85 -11.94 28.29 -20.44
CA TYR A 85 -12.65 27.48 -21.43
C TYR A 85 -12.21 27.79 -22.86
N GLU A 86 -11.86 29.03 -23.15
CA GLU A 86 -11.28 29.41 -24.45
C GLU A 86 -9.89 28.79 -24.66
N SER A 87 -9.09 28.71 -23.59
CA SER A 87 -7.71 28.17 -23.64
C SER A 87 -7.65 26.65 -23.54
N ASN A 88 -8.72 25.98 -23.08
CA ASN A 88 -8.74 24.54 -22.81
C ASN A 88 -9.93 23.88 -23.51
N PRO A 89 -9.69 22.99 -24.49
CA PRO A 89 -10.75 22.23 -25.13
C PRO A 89 -11.54 21.42 -24.10
N VAL A 90 -12.86 21.39 -24.25
CA VAL A 90 -13.78 20.66 -23.36
C VAL A 90 -13.37 19.19 -23.21
N GLY A 91 -12.90 18.56 -24.29
CA GLY A 91 -12.42 17.18 -24.26
C GLY A 91 -11.23 16.94 -23.30
N ARG A 92 -10.35 17.94 -23.10
CA ARG A 92 -9.24 17.83 -22.14
C ARG A 92 -9.75 17.84 -20.70
N VAL A 93 -10.74 18.67 -20.41
CA VAL A 93 -11.39 18.74 -19.09
C VAL A 93 -12.13 17.43 -18.82
N LEU A 94 -12.93 16.96 -19.78
CA LEU A 94 -13.64 15.68 -19.67
C LEU A 94 -12.70 14.50 -19.46
N ASN A 95 -11.58 14.45 -20.21
CA ASN A 95 -10.59 13.38 -20.05
C ASN A 95 -9.96 13.36 -18.66
N ARG A 96 -9.80 14.51 -17.99
CA ARG A 96 -9.38 14.57 -16.57
C ARG A 96 -10.46 14.03 -15.63
N PHE A 97 -11.71 14.44 -15.83
CA PHE A 97 -12.83 13.96 -14.99
C PHE A 97 -13.12 12.47 -15.15
N SER A 98 -12.85 11.89 -16.31
CA SER A 98 -13.05 10.46 -16.54
C SER A 98 -11.78 9.66 -16.23
N LYS A 99 -10.68 9.87 -16.97
CA LYS A 99 -9.49 9.01 -16.88
C LYS A 99 -8.68 9.21 -15.61
N ASP A 100 -8.46 10.47 -15.21
CA ASP A 100 -7.65 10.72 -14.01
C ASP A 100 -8.44 10.34 -12.75
N GLN A 101 -9.76 10.60 -12.73
CA GLN A 101 -10.63 10.17 -11.63
C GLN A 101 -10.69 8.63 -11.54
N GLN A 102 -10.85 7.92 -12.67
CA GLN A 102 -10.82 6.46 -12.68
C GLN A 102 -9.51 5.90 -12.12
N ALA A 103 -8.36 6.49 -12.47
CA ALA A 103 -7.07 6.08 -11.92
C ALA A 103 -6.99 6.29 -10.39
N ILE A 104 -7.68 7.30 -9.87
CA ILE A 104 -7.77 7.58 -8.43
C ILE A 104 -8.73 6.62 -7.73
N ASP A 105 -9.80 6.22 -8.39
CA ASP A 105 -10.82 5.34 -7.81
C ASP A 105 -10.39 3.86 -7.83
N GLU A 106 -9.67 3.42 -8.86
CA GLU A 106 -9.29 2.00 -9.03
C GLU A 106 -7.83 1.71 -8.64
N LEU A 107 -6.89 2.59 -9.02
CA LEU A 107 -5.45 2.31 -8.97
C LEU A 107 -4.79 2.83 -7.69
N LEU A 108 -5.21 4.01 -7.23
CA LEU A 108 -4.71 4.60 -5.98
C LEU A 108 -4.96 3.71 -4.75
N PRO A 109 -6.14 3.08 -4.56
CA PRO A 109 -6.41 2.26 -3.36
C PRO A 109 -5.44 1.12 -3.19
N LEU A 110 -5.27 0.33 -4.26
CA LEU A 110 -4.42 -0.83 -4.30
C LEU A 110 -2.95 -0.44 -4.06
N THR A 111 -2.46 0.53 -4.82
CA THR A 111 -1.06 0.97 -4.70
C THR A 111 -0.76 1.63 -3.36
N PHE A 112 -1.72 2.36 -2.78
CA PHE A 112 -1.56 2.99 -1.47
C PHE A 112 -1.54 1.95 -0.35
N TYR A 113 -2.43 0.95 -0.40
CA TYR A 113 -2.43 -0.18 0.53
C TYR A 113 -1.08 -0.92 0.50
N ASP A 114 -0.63 -1.32 -0.69
CA ASP A 114 0.63 -2.04 -0.87
C ASP A 114 1.84 -1.22 -0.39
N THR A 115 1.83 0.09 -0.65
CA THR A 115 2.92 1.00 -0.24
C THR A 115 2.99 1.11 1.28
N ILE A 116 1.85 1.32 1.95
CA ILE A 116 1.81 1.40 3.42
C ILE A 116 2.19 0.07 4.05
N GLN A 117 1.63 -1.04 3.55
CA GLN A 117 1.95 -2.37 4.05
C GLN A 117 3.44 -2.66 3.91
N SER A 118 4.01 -2.42 2.74
CA SER A 118 5.45 -2.62 2.49
C SER A 118 6.32 -1.73 3.37
N LEU A 119 5.92 -0.47 3.58
CA LEU A 119 6.64 0.46 4.45
C LEU A 119 6.66 -0.04 5.90
N ILE A 120 5.51 -0.45 6.43
CA ILE A 120 5.38 -0.98 7.79
C ILE A 120 6.20 -2.28 7.93
N MET A 121 6.12 -3.20 6.97
CA MET A 121 6.90 -4.45 6.98
C MET A 121 8.41 -4.19 6.98
N VAL A 122 8.90 -3.26 6.15
CA VAL A 122 10.33 -2.93 6.11
C VAL A 122 10.79 -2.29 7.41
N LEU A 123 10.01 -1.35 7.96
CA LEU A 123 10.34 -0.71 9.24
C LEU A 123 10.33 -1.73 10.39
N GLY A 124 9.31 -2.58 10.47
CA GLY A 124 9.22 -3.65 11.46
C GLY A 124 10.40 -4.62 11.36
N SER A 125 10.77 -5.02 10.14
CA SER A 125 11.94 -5.87 9.89
C SER A 125 13.25 -5.22 10.36
N ILE A 126 13.45 -3.93 10.12
CA ILE A 126 14.65 -3.21 10.58
C ILE A 126 14.71 -3.19 12.12
N VAL A 127 13.58 -2.91 12.78
CA VAL A 127 13.49 -2.89 14.25
C VAL A 127 13.83 -4.26 14.82
N ILE A 128 13.21 -5.32 14.29
CA ILE A 128 13.51 -6.71 14.66
C ILE A 128 15.00 -7.01 14.57
N ILE A 129 15.58 -6.77 13.39
CA ILE A 129 16.97 -7.15 13.10
C ILE A 129 17.90 -6.36 14.02
N GLY A 130 17.60 -5.07 14.25
CA GLY A 130 18.32 -4.23 15.19
C GLY A 130 18.26 -4.73 16.62
N MET A 131 17.12 -5.26 17.08
CA MET A 131 17.00 -5.87 18.41
C MET A 131 17.78 -7.18 18.53
N ALA A 132 17.82 -7.98 17.47
CA ALA A 132 18.51 -9.27 17.47
C ALA A 132 20.04 -9.13 17.37
N ASN A 133 20.53 -8.23 16.52
CA ASN A 133 21.94 -7.93 16.39
C ASN A 133 22.16 -6.46 15.97
N PRO A 134 22.47 -5.57 16.92
CA PRO A 134 22.67 -4.14 16.65
C PRO A 134 23.78 -3.84 15.65
N TRP A 135 24.80 -4.72 15.53
CA TRP A 135 25.91 -4.53 14.59
C TRP A 135 25.45 -4.55 13.13
N VAL A 136 24.34 -5.23 12.82
CA VAL A 136 23.77 -5.27 11.46
C VAL A 136 23.24 -3.89 11.04
N LEU A 137 22.82 -3.04 12.00
CA LEU A 137 22.37 -1.68 11.69
C LEU A 137 23.50 -0.82 11.11
N LEU A 138 24.76 -1.07 11.48
CA LEU A 138 25.90 -0.36 10.93
C LEU A 138 26.08 -0.63 9.42
N ILE A 139 25.73 -1.83 8.96
CA ILE A 139 25.75 -2.19 7.53
C ILE A 139 24.59 -1.52 6.78
N LEU A 140 23.45 -1.28 7.45
CA LEU A 140 22.33 -0.56 6.86
C LEU A 140 22.64 0.93 6.59
N VAL A 141 23.49 1.56 7.41
CA VAL A 141 23.86 2.98 7.27
C VAL A 141 24.36 3.33 5.86
N PRO A 142 25.33 2.61 5.25
CA PRO A 142 25.74 2.87 3.86
C PRO A 142 24.74 2.34 2.82
N ILE A 143 23.93 1.32 3.12
CA ILE A 143 22.95 0.77 2.17
C ILE A 143 21.80 1.74 1.91
N ILE A 144 21.30 2.42 2.94
CA ILE A 144 20.18 3.36 2.83
C ILE A 144 20.43 4.46 1.76
N PRO A 145 21.55 5.21 1.77
CA PRO A 145 21.81 6.22 0.74
C PRO A 145 21.98 5.61 -0.66
N ILE A 146 22.61 4.43 -0.78
CA ILE A 146 22.71 3.71 -2.06
C ILE A 146 21.32 3.36 -2.59
N PHE A 147 20.45 2.84 -1.72
CA PHE A 147 19.05 2.54 -2.05
C PHE A 147 18.30 3.80 -2.51
N PHE A 148 18.44 4.93 -1.81
CA PHE A 148 17.81 6.17 -2.23
C PHE A 148 18.33 6.68 -3.57
N TRP A 149 19.63 6.53 -3.84
CA TRP A 149 20.23 6.87 -5.13
C TRP A 149 19.67 5.98 -6.25
N LEU A 150 19.68 4.66 -6.04
CA LEU A 150 19.15 3.68 -7.00
C LEU A 150 17.65 3.91 -7.26
N ARG A 151 16.86 4.16 -6.20
CA ARG A 151 15.44 4.48 -6.30
C ARG A 151 15.21 5.73 -7.14
N ARG A 152 15.98 6.79 -6.94
CA ARG A 152 15.87 8.03 -7.73
C ARG A 152 16.17 7.77 -9.20
N TYR A 153 17.22 6.99 -9.49
CA TYR A 153 17.57 6.62 -10.86
C TYR A 153 16.46 5.76 -11.52
N TYR A 154 16.03 4.69 -10.85
CA TYR A 154 14.97 3.80 -11.30
C TYR A 154 13.67 4.55 -11.59
N LEU A 155 13.23 5.45 -10.69
CA LEU A 155 11.98 6.20 -10.88
C LEU A 155 12.05 7.15 -12.09
N ARG A 156 13.20 7.79 -12.35
CA ARG A 156 13.37 8.64 -13.54
C ARG A 156 13.28 7.82 -14.82
N THR A 157 13.98 6.69 -14.87
CA THR A 157 13.99 5.78 -16.02
C THR A 157 12.60 5.18 -16.24
N SER A 158 11.97 4.64 -15.21
CA SER A 158 10.64 4.02 -15.27
C SER A 158 9.58 5.00 -15.77
N ARG A 159 9.56 6.26 -15.29
CA ARG A 159 8.64 7.28 -15.78
C ARG A 159 8.85 7.61 -17.25
N SER A 160 10.11 7.69 -17.68
CA SER A 160 10.46 7.97 -19.07
C SER A 160 10.03 6.82 -19.99
N LEU A 161 10.22 5.57 -19.55
CA LEU A 161 9.76 4.38 -20.26
C LEU A 161 8.24 4.32 -20.35
N LYS A 162 7.51 4.54 -19.26
CA LYS A 162 6.03 4.59 -19.28
C LYS A 162 5.51 5.67 -20.22
N ARG A 163 6.17 6.84 -20.26
CA ARG A 163 5.82 7.90 -21.21
C ARG A 163 6.07 7.48 -22.65
N LEU A 164 7.20 6.82 -22.93
CA LEU A 164 7.53 6.30 -24.25
C LEU A 164 6.51 5.27 -24.72
N GLU A 165 6.14 4.31 -23.86
CA GLU A 165 5.11 3.30 -24.13
C GLU A 165 3.74 3.95 -24.43
N SER A 166 3.38 4.99 -23.70
CA SER A 166 2.13 5.73 -23.96
C SER A 166 2.13 6.42 -25.32
N VAL A 167 3.28 6.96 -25.77
CA VAL A 167 3.39 7.67 -27.05
C VAL A 167 3.44 6.68 -28.22
N THR A 168 4.09 5.53 -28.07
CA THR A 168 4.19 4.53 -29.15
C THR A 168 2.88 3.77 -29.37
N ARG A 169 2.03 3.63 -28.34
CA ARG A 169 0.71 3.00 -28.47
C ARG A 169 -0.35 3.89 -29.11
N SER A 170 -0.29 5.21 -28.98
CA SER A 170 -1.33 6.10 -29.51
C SER A 170 -1.55 6.05 -31.03
N PRO A 171 -0.52 6.00 -31.91
CA PRO A 171 -0.74 5.93 -33.35
C PRO A 171 -1.31 4.59 -33.81
N ILE A 172 -1.01 3.49 -33.11
CA ILE A 172 -1.54 2.16 -33.43
C ILE A 172 -3.06 2.15 -33.23
N TYR A 173 -3.54 2.67 -32.09
CA TYR A 173 -4.98 2.78 -31.85
C TYR A 173 -5.69 3.71 -32.85
N ALA A 174 -5.03 4.78 -33.29
CA ALA A 174 -5.57 5.67 -34.31
C ALA A 174 -5.67 4.99 -35.68
N LEU A 175 -4.69 4.15 -36.05
CA LEU A 175 -4.71 3.38 -37.29
C LEU A 175 -5.90 2.40 -37.33
N PHE A 176 -6.10 1.64 -36.24
CA PHE A 176 -7.22 0.70 -36.11
C PHE A 176 -8.60 1.37 -36.03
N SER A 177 -8.72 2.62 -35.58
CA SER A 177 -10.02 3.33 -35.60
C SER A 177 -10.32 4.01 -36.94
N SER A 178 -9.33 4.08 -37.84
CA SER A 178 -9.45 4.73 -39.15
C SER A 178 -9.63 3.75 -40.31
N SER A 179 -9.49 2.45 -40.04
CA SER A 179 -9.76 1.33 -40.97
C SER A 179 -11.12 0.72 -40.65
#